data_AF-A0AAV4D857-F1
#
_entry.id   AF-A0AAV4D857-F1
#
_cell.length_a   1.000
_cell.length_b   1.000
_cell.length_c   1.000
_cell.angle_alpha   90.00
_cell.angle_beta   90.00
_cell.angle_gamma   90.00
#
_symmetry.space_group_name_H-M   'P 1'
#
loop_
_entity.id
_entity.type
_entity.pdbx_description
1 polymer ?
#
loop_
_entity_poly.entity_id
_entity_poly.type
_entity_poly.pdbx_seq_one_letter_code
_entity_poly.pdbx_strand_id
1 'polypeptide(L)'
;MAPAPKESVIEDDQYFRVIINERSVDDISLDFFYKPHTITLLITCISGLLYFAFTRNEESPEQNIWNGLSCVLFFFLIISVLAFPNGPFTRPHPAIWRIVFGLSVFYFMLLLFVLFQTHTDIRKMMIWLFPDLIDSGPDEKEYAVNCSDMSFQRLWNSLDVFILCHFFGWVTKALLIRHYGILWTISVMWEITEVVFAHLLPNFAECWWDAILLDILLCNGLGIWLGMWLCRKLEIRDYHWESIK
;
A
#
# COMPACT_ATOMS: atom_id res chain seq x y z
N MET A 1 30.48 23.81 33.20
CA MET A 1 29.72 24.59 32.21
C MET A 1 30.03 23.97 30.85
N ALA A 2 29.11 23.21 30.26
CA ALA A 2 29.36 22.60 28.96
C ALA A 2 29.48 23.71 27.90
N PRO A 3 30.43 23.61 26.95
CA PRO A 3 30.58 24.63 25.91
C PRO A 3 29.32 24.68 25.04
N ALA A 4 28.87 25.88 24.73
CA ALA A 4 27.78 26.09 23.78
C ALA A 4 28.17 25.51 22.41
N PRO A 5 27.26 24.83 21.71
CA PRO A 5 27.54 24.26 20.40
C PRO A 5 27.91 25.36 19.40
N LYS A 6 28.84 25.05 18.49
CA LYS A 6 29.28 25.96 17.43
C LYS A 6 28.14 26.23 16.45
N GLU A 7 28.07 27.46 15.93
CA GLU A 7 27.02 27.95 15.04
C GLU A 7 26.83 27.09 13.77
N SER A 8 27.93 26.57 13.19
CA SER A 8 27.87 25.64 12.05
C SER A 8 27.21 24.30 12.38
N VAL A 9 27.30 23.84 13.62
CA VAL A 9 26.65 22.59 14.08
C VAL A 9 25.15 22.81 14.28
N ILE A 10 24.74 24.03 14.64
CA ILE A 10 23.34 24.43 14.75
C ILE A 10 22.71 24.54 13.35
N GLU A 11 23.46 25.09 12.40
CA GLU A 11 23.03 25.22 11.01
C GLU A 11 22.89 23.86 10.33
N ASP A 12 23.84 22.94 10.55
CA ASP A 12 23.72 21.55 10.11
C ASP A 12 22.56 20.81 10.80
N ASP A 13 22.37 20.91 12.12
CA ASP A 13 21.25 20.24 12.81
C ASP A 13 19.88 20.78 12.35
N GLN A 14 19.78 22.09 12.08
CA GLN A 14 18.60 22.68 11.44
C GLN A 14 18.44 22.18 10.01
N TYR A 15 19.50 22.14 9.21
CA TYR A 15 19.47 21.60 7.84
C TYR A 15 18.98 20.15 7.83
N PHE A 16 19.50 19.30 8.70
CA PHE A 16 19.11 17.89 8.81
C PHE A 16 17.65 17.72 9.29
N ARG A 17 17.22 18.47 10.32
CA ARG A 17 15.82 18.42 10.78
C ARG A 17 14.84 18.92 9.72
N VAL A 18 15.14 20.04 9.09
CA VAL A 18 14.24 20.70 8.13
C VAL A 18 14.22 19.98 6.78
N ILE A 19 15.33 19.40 6.32
CA ILE A 19 15.38 18.83 4.96
C ILE A 19 15.14 17.33 4.96
N ILE A 20 15.63 16.59 5.97
CA ILE A 20 15.54 15.13 5.98
C ILE A 20 14.27 14.63 6.68
N ASN A 21 13.85 15.26 7.79
CA ASN A 21 12.67 14.81 8.53
C ASN A 21 11.37 15.52 8.11
N GLU A 22 11.45 16.77 7.65
CA GLU A 22 10.27 17.59 7.39
C GLU A 22 10.32 18.28 6.04
N ARG A 23 10.04 17.54 4.95
CA ARG A 23 9.81 18.20 3.65
C ARG A 23 8.78 19.32 3.83
N SER A 24 9.20 20.57 3.62
CA SER A 24 8.35 21.75 3.83
C SER A 24 7.14 21.66 2.92
N VAL A 25 5.97 21.99 3.47
CA VAL A 25 4.74 22.06 2.68
C VAL A 25 4.50 23.52 2.33
N ASP A 26 4.63 23.82 1.04
CA ASP A 26 4.37 25.15 0.51
C ASP A 26 2.85 25.37 0.32
N ASP A 27 2.41 26.62 0.44
CA ASP A 27 1.03 27.07 0.21
C ASP A 27 -0.03 26.38 1.09
N ILE A 28 0.13 26.47 2.42
CA ILE A 28 -0.82 25.92 3.39
C ILE A 28 -2.14 26.71 3.35
N SER A 29 -3.23 26.04 2.95
CA SER A 29 -4.57 26.64 2.90
C SER A 29 -5.23 26.81 4.27
N LEU A 30 -4.89 25.95 5.24
CA LEU A 30 -5.46 25.95 6.60
C LEU A 30 -4.36 25.72 7.63
N ASP A 31 -3.77 26.82 8.12
CA ASP A 31 -2.65 26.84 9.09
C ASP A 31 -2.93 26.04 10.38
N PHE A 32 -4.20 25.94 10.78
CA PHE A 32 -4.60 25.17 11.97
C PHE A 32 -4.16 23.69 11.91
N PHE A 33 -4.27 23.03 10.74
CA PHE A 33 -3.95 21.61 10.63
C PHE A 33 -2.45 21.30 10.65
N TYR A 34 -1.61 22.32 10.44
CA TYR A 34 -0.16 22.20 10.37
C TYR A 34 0.52 22.55 11.70
N LYS A 35 -0.24 23.02 12.70
CA LYS A 35 0.28 23.27 14.05
C LYS A 35 0.25 21.98 14.88
N PRO A 36 1.34 21.64 15.59
CA PRO A 36 1.38 20.45 16.42
C PRO A 36 0.50 20.63 17.66
N HIS A 37 -0.54 19.82 17.78
CA HIS A 37 -1.45 19.75 18.94
C HIS A 37 -1.19 18.48 19.79
N THR A 38 0.08 18.09 19.92
CA THR A 38 0.50 16.79 20.48
C THR A 38 -0.02 16.54 21.90
N ILE A 39 0.00 17.55 22.78
CA ILE A 39 -0.46 17.41 24.17
C ILE A 39 -1.98 17.19 24.22
N THR A 40 -2.75 17.96 23.46
CA THR A 40 -4.21 17.82 23.39
C THR A 40 -4.57 16.43 22.85
N LEU A 41 -3.91 15.99 21.77
CA LEU A 41 -4.09 14.66 21.20
C LEU A 41 -3.81 13.57 22.24
N LEU A 42 -2.69 13.67 22.96
CA LEU A 42 -2.30 12.71 23.99
C LEU A 42 -3.36 12.60 25.09
N ILE A 43 -3.84 13.74 25.62
CA ILE A 43 -4.86 13.76 26.66
C ILE A 43 -6.15 13.10 26.15
N THR A 44 -6.62 13.47 24.96
CA THR A 44 -7.82 12.87 24.36
C THR A 44 -7.68 11.37 24.16
N CYS A 45 -6.54 10.90 23.64
CA CYS A 45 -6.28 9.47 23.44
C CYS A 45 -6.24 8.70 24.76
N ILE A 46 -5.57 9.23 25.79
CA ILE A 46 -5.50 8.56 27.11
C ILE A 46 -6.88 8.54 27.78
N SER A 47 -7.62 9.65 27.77
CA SER A 47 -8.98 9.68 28.33
C SER A 47 -9.92 8.73 27.62
N GLY A 48 -9.86 8.67 26.28
CA GLY A 48 -10.62 7.71 25.48
C GLY A 48 -10.26 6.26 25.77
N LEU A 49 -8.96 5.97 25.90
CA LEU A 49 -8.47 4.64 26.28
C LEU A 49 -8.99 4.22 27.65
N LEU A 50 -8.86 5.08 28.67
CA LEU A 50 -9.35 4.79 30.01
C LEU A 50 -10.86 4.57 30.00
N TYR A 51 -11.62 5.45 29.36
CA TYR A 51 -13.06 5.29 29.23
C TYR A 51 -13.43 3.94 28.60
N PHE A 52 -12.83 3.60 27.46
CA PHE A 52 -13.11 2.34 26.77
C PHE A 52 -12.70 1.12 27.60
N ALA A 53 -11.54 1.17 28.26
CA ALA A 53 -11.05 0.10 29.10
C ALA A 53 -12.01 -0.21 30.27
N PHE A 54 -12.65 0.81 30.85
CA PHE A 54 -13.57 0.64 31.99
C PHE A 54 -15.03 0.41 31.61
N THR A 55 -15.43 0.67 30.35
CA THR A 55 -16.84 0.55 29.91
C THR A 55 -17.10 -0.58 28.94
N ARG A 56 -16.05 -1.22 28.39
CA ARG A 56 -16.20 -2.37 27.49
C ARG A 56 -16.77 -3.59 28.22
N ASN A 57 -17.48 -4.42 27.46
CA ASN A 57 -17.86 -5.76 27.92
C ASN A 57 -16.64 -6.71 27.85
N GLU A 58 -16.45 -7.53 28.88
CA GLU A 58 -15.32 -8.46 29.02
C GLU A 58 -15.70 -9.94 28.87
N GLU A 59 -16.97 -10.23 28.58
CA GLU A 59 -17.54 -11.59 28.56
C GLU A 59 -16.93 -12.52 27.51
N SER A 60 -16.54 -11.99 26.34
CA SER A 60 -15.99 -12.79 25.24
C SER A 60 -14.46 -12.62 25.12
N PRO A 61 -13.66 -13.70 25.29
CA PRO A 61 -12.22 -13.65 25.09
C PRO A 61 -11.83 -13.20 23.68
N GLU A 62 -12.60 -13.60 22.67
CA GLU A 62 -12.39 -13.21 21.27
C GLU A 62 -12.56 -11.70 21.08
N GLN A 63 -13.66 -11.15 21.62
CA GLN A 63 -13.89 -9.71 21.57
C GLN A 63 -12.82 -8.94 22.34
N ASN A 64 -12.32 -9.49 23.45
CA ASN A 64 -11.23 -8.90 24.22
C ASN A 64 -9.94 -8.79 23.39
N ILE A 65 -9.59 -9.85 22.64
CA ILE A 65 -8.43 -9.86 21.74
C ILE A 65 -8.62 -8.85 20.60
N TRP A 66 -9.79 -8.85 19.94
CA TRP A 66 -10.09 -7.92 18.85
C TRP A 66 -9.99 -6.45 19.29
N ASN A 67 -10.59 -6.13 20.44
CA ASN A 67 -10.53 -4.79 21.02
C ASN A 67 -9.09 -4.39 21.38
N GLY A 68 -8.30 -5.32 21.92
CA GLY A 68 -6.88 -5.12 22.22
C GLY A 68 -6.05 -4.83 20.95
N LEU A 69 -6.20 -5.64 19.90
CA LEU A 69 -5.52 -5.45 18.63
C LEU A 69 -5.91 -4.12 17.96
N SER A 70 -7.20 -3.77 17.99
CA SER A 70 -7.72 -2.49 17.49
C SER A 70 -7.09 -1.30 18.23
N CYS A 71 -6.95 -1.41 19.55
CA CYS A 71 -6.31 -0.39 20.38
C CYS A 71 -4.81 -0.26 20.06
N VAL A 72 -4.09 -1.37 19.92
CA VAL A 72 -2.66 -1.37 19.53
C VAL A 72 -2.49 -0.70 18.17
N LEU A 73 -3.30 -1.06 17.17
CA LEU A 73 -3.27 -0.43 15.85
C LEU A 73 -3.56 1.07 15.93
N PHE A 74 -4.59 1.48 16.69
CA PHE A 74 -4.92 2.89 16.87
C PHE A 74 -3.72 3.69 17.42
N PHE A 75 -3.13 3.26 18.53
CA PHE A 75 -2.00 3.97 19.13
C PHE A 75 -0.74 3.91 18.25
N PHE A 76 -0.52 2.81 17.53
CA PHE A 76 0.54 2.71 16.56
C PHE A 76 0.39 3.76 15.44
N LEU A 77 -0.83 4.01 14.94
CA LEU A 77 -1.09 5.06 13.94
C LEU A 77 -0.95 6.48 14.49
N ILE A 78 -1.29 6.71 15.77
CA ILE A 78 -0.99 7.98 16.44
C ILE A 78 0.53 8.21 16.49
N ILE A 79 1.30 7.18 16.87
CA ILE A 79 2.77 7.25 16.87
C ILE A 79 3.29 7.50 15.46
N SER A 80 2.73 6.84 14.44
CA SER A 80 3.17 7.03 13.05
C SER A 80 2.97 8.49 12.61
N VAL A 81 1.85 9.13 12.94
CA VAL A 81 1.62 10.55 12.65
C VAL A 81 2.65 11.45 13.34
N LEU A 82 2.98 11.16 14.61
CA LEU A 82 3.85 12.03 15.42
C LEU A 82 5.34 11.84 15.15
N ALA A 83 5.79 10.61 14.88
CA ALA A 83 7.19 10.25 14.86
C ALA A 83 7.75 9.96 13.47
N PHE A 84 6.92 9.55 12.49
CA PHE A 84 7.42 9.20 11.17
C PHE A 84 7.77 10.46 10.36
N PRO A 85 8.86 10.42 9.57
CA PRO A 85 9.28 11.56 8.76
C PRO A 85 8.28 11.83 7.64
N ASN A 86 8.31 13.05 7.09
CA ASN A 86 7.55 13.37 5.89
C ASN A 86 8.12 12.62 4.68
N GLY A 87 7.26 11.87 4.00
CA GLY A 87 7.60 11.22 2.74
C GLY A 87 7.64 12.18 1.55
N PRO A 88 7.82 11.65 0.33
CA PRO A 88 7.81 12.45 -0.89
C PRO A 88 6.43 13.08 -1.18
N PHE A 89 5.36 12.51 -0.63
CA PHE A 89 4.00 13.00 -0.75
C PHE A 89 3.65 13.95 0.39
N THR A 90 3.23 15.17 0.05
CA THR A 90 2.89 16.23 1.02
C THR A 90 1.40 16.60 0.99
N ARG A 91 0.68 16.29 -0.10
CA ARG A 91 -0.75 16.61 -0.29
C ARG A 91 -1.60 15.34 -0.34
N PRO A 92 -2.82 15.31 0.21
CA PRO A 92 -3.57 16.46 0.75
C PRO A 92 -3.07 16.93 2.12
N HIS A 93 -2.43 16.08 2.92
CA HIS A 93 -1.77 16.48 4.18
C HIS A 93 -0.66 15.48 4.55
N PRO A 94 0.48 15.90 5.14
CA PRO A 94 1.55 14.97 5.53
C PRO A 94 1.11 13.89 6.52
N ALA A 95 0.22 14.23 7.46
CA ALA A 95 -0.31 13.27 8.43
C ALA A 95 -1.00 12.07 7.75
N ILE A 96 -1.70 12.28 6.63
CA ILE A 96 -2.35 11.18 5.88
C ILE A 96 -1.29 10.21 5.36
N TRP A 97 -0.20 10.74 4.80
CA TRP A 97 0.88 9.89 4.29
C TRP A 97 1.67 9.19 5.38
N ARG A 98 1.84 9.82 6.55
CA ARG A 98 2.40 9.17 7.74
C ARG A 98 1.49 8.05 8.29
N ILE A 99 0.17 8.20 8.19
CA ILE A 99 -0.79 7.11 8.49
C ILE A 99 -0.65 5.98 7.48
N VAL A 100 -0.62 6.29 6.17
CA VAL A 100 -0.43 5.28 5.11
C VAL A 100 0.88 4.53 5.28
N PHE A 101 1.97 5.24 5.57
CA PHE A 101 3.26 4.63 5.85
C PHE A 101 3.21 3.79 7.14
N GLY A 102 2.56 4.30 8.20
CA GLY A 102 2.21 3.53 9.40
C GLY A 102 1.53 2.21 9.08
N LEU A 103 0.39 2.25 8.40
CA LEU A 103 -0.35 1.06 7.98
C LEU A 103 0.51 0.09 7.17
N SER A 104 1.40 0.61 6.30
CA SER A 104 2.32 -0.22 5.52
C SER A 104 3.33 -0.95 6.41
N VAL A 105 3.90 -0.28 7.41
CA VAL A 105 4.83 -0.88 8.39
C VAL A 105 4.09 -1.90 9.27
N PHE A 106 2.87 -1.58 9.73
CA PHE A 106 2.05 -2.50 10.50
C PHE A 106 1.69 -3.75 9.70
N TYR A 107 1.25 -3.58 8.46
CA TYR A 107 0.98 -4.66 7.53
C TYR A 107 2.22 -5.54 7.31
N PHE A 108 3.40 -4.94 7.11
CA PHE A 108 4.64 -5.70 7.01
C PHE A 108 4.95 -6.53 8.26
N MET A 109 4.76 -5.97 9.47
CA MET A 109 4.93 -6.72 10.72
C MET A 109 3.92 -7.88 10.83
N LEU A 110 2.67 -7.68 10.39
CA LEU A 110 1.68 -8.76 10.32
C LEU A 110 2.11 -9.85 9.33
N LEU A 111 2.62 -9.50 8.16
CA LEU A 111 3.14 -10.48 7.19
C LEU A 111 4.29 -11.29 7.78
N LEU A 112 5.22 -10.65 8.49
CA LEU A 112 6.29 -11.36 9.20
C LEU A 112 5.73 -12.32 10.24
N PHE A 113 4.70 -11.94 10.99
CA PHE A 113 4.03 -12.83 11.94
C PHE A 113 3.36 -14.02 11.23
N VAL A 114 2.60 -13.75 10.16
CA VAL A 114 1.89 -14.77 9.35
C VAL A 114 2.87 -15.76 8.71
N LEU A 115 4.06 -15.31 8.33
CA LEU A 115 5.10 -16.15 7.74
C LEU A 115 5.51 -17.34 8.64
N PHE A 116 5.40 -17.20 9.96
CA PHE A 116 5.71 -18.27 10.92
C PHE A 116 4.50 -19.14 11.30
N GLN A 117 3.32 -18.88 10.73
CA GLN A 117 2.11 -19.65 11.01
C GLN A 117 1.95 -20.81 10.04
N THR A 118 1.27 -21.88 10.47
CA THR A 118 0.88 -22.95 9.57
C THR A 118 -0.35 -22.55 8.74
N HIS A 119 -0.55 -23.17 7.58
CA HIS A 119 -1.74 -22.94 6.75
C HIS A 119 -3.05 -23.16 7.54
N THR A 120 -3.08 -24.19 8.40
CA THR A 120 -4.24 -24.49 9.25
C THR A 120 -4.50 -23.39 10.27
N ASP A 121 -3.46 -22.82 10.88
CA ASP A 121 -3.60 -21.75 11.86
C ASP A 121 -4.01 -20.44 11.19
N ILE A 122 -3.45 -20.12 10.02
CA ILE A 122 -3.87 -18.97 9.21
C ILE A 122 -5.36 -19.10 8.85
N ARG A 123 -5.82 -20.27 8.40
CA ARG A 123 -7.24 -20.49 8.09
C ARG A 123 -8.14 -20.26 9.31
N LYS A 124 -7.74 -20.75 10.49
CA LYS A 124 -8.48 -20.48 11.74
C LYS A 124 -8.52 -19.00 12.08
N MET A 125 -7.39 -18.28 11.94
CA MET A 125 -7.33 -16.84 12.17
C MET A 125 -8.21 -16.07 11.18
N MET A 126 -8.22 -16.45 9.90
CA MET A 126 -9.08 -15.85 8.88
C MET A 126 -10.56 -16.09 9.16
N ILE A 127 -10.94 -17.30 9.56
CA ILE A 127 -12.32 -17.63 9.96
C ILE A 127 -12.73 -16.85 11.21
N TRP A 128 -11.81 -16.67 12.16
CA TRP A 128 -12.07 -15.86 13.35
C TRP A 128 -12.31 -14.38 12.99
N LEU A 129 -11.55 -13.83 12.03
CA LEU A 129 -11.73 -12.46 11.52
C LEU A 129 -12.99 -12.31 10.65
N PHE A 130 -13.28 -13.32 9.83
CA PHE A 130 -14.36 -13.34 8.85
C PHE A 130 -15.10 -14.68 8.94
N PRO A 131 -16.10 -14.80 9.84
CA PRO A 131 -16.83 -16.06 10.06
C PRO A 131 -17.51 -16.60 8.81
N ASP A 132 -17.89 -15.74 7.87
CA ASP A 132 -18.51 -16.14 6.60
C ASP A 132 -17.59 -17.01 5.71
N LEU A 133 -16.28 -17.06 6.01
CA LEU A 133 -15.31 -17.86 5.27
C LEU A 133 -15.26 -19.35 5.70
N ILE A 134 -16.03 -19.79 6.70
CA ILE A 134 -16.00 -21.18 7.21
C ILE A 134 -16.14 -22.20 6.07
N ASP A 135 -17.15 -21.99 5.22
CA ASP A 135 -17.49 -22.89 4.12
C ASP A 135 -16.83 -22.48 2.79
N SER A 136 -15.96 -21.46 2.81
CA SER A 136 -15.24 -21.02 1.61
C SER A 136 -14.00 -21.89 1.35
N GLY A 137 -13.88 -22.38 0.12
CA GLY A 137 -12.71 -23.08 -0.41
C GLY A 137 -11.85 -22.16 -1.28
N PRO A 138 -10.65 -22.60 -1.68
CA PRO A 138 -9.91 -21.92 -2.73
C PRO A 138 -10.75 -21.86 -4.01
N ASP A 139 -10.78 -20.71 -4.69
CA ASP A 139 -11.41 -20.59 -6.01
C ASP A 139 -10.61 -21.42 -7.03
N GLU A 140 -11.20 -22.50 -7.52
CA GLU A 140 -10.60 -23.45 -8.47
C GLU A 140 -10.84 -23.03 -9.93
N LYS A 141 -10.75 -21.74 -10.26
CA LYS A 141 -10.87 -21.33 -11.67
C LYS A 141 -9.57 -21.72 -12.39
N GLU A 142 -9.66 -22.74 -13.24
CA GLU A 142 -8.51 -23.20 -14.04
C GLU A 142 -8.30 -22.31 -15.27
N TYR A 143 -7.32 -21.41 -15.24
CA TYR A 143 -7.06 -20.45 -16.33
C TYR A 143 -6.22 -21.05 -17.48
N ALA A 144 -5.30 -21.98 -17.20
CA ALA A 144 -4.39 -22.58 -18.20
C ALA A 144 -4.86 -23.89 -18.87
N VAL A 145 -6.16 -24.08 -19.15
CA VAL A 145 -6.66 -25.32 -19.78
C VAL A 145 -6.84 -25.18 -21.29
N ASN A 146 -6.14 -25.92 -22.14
CA ASN A 146 -6.32 -25.86 -23.62
C ASN A 146 -6.04 -24.46 -24.23
N CYS A 147 -4.82 -23.95 -24.04
CA CYS A 147 -4.40 -22.61 -24.48
C CYS A 147 -4.24 -22.40 -26.00
N SER A 148 -4.61 -23.40 -26.81
CA SER A 148 -4.74 -23.25 -28.26
C SER A 148 -6.12 -22.73 -28.69
N ASP A 149 -7.13 -22.84 -27.84
CA ASP A 149 -8.45 -22.30 -28.12
C ASP A 149 -8.50 -20.80 -27.78
N MET A 150 -8.80 -19.99 -28.78
CA MET A 150 -8.94 -18.53 -28.68
C MET A 150 -10.32 -18.08 -29.20
N SER A 151 -11.34 -18.93 -29.02
CA SER A 151 -12.72 -18.63 -29.37
C SER A 151 -13.25 -17.39 -28.63
N PHE A 152 -14.19 -16.68 -29.25
CA PHE A 152 -14.76 -15.46 -28.65
C PHE A 152 -15.41 -15.74 -27.28
N GLN A 153 -16.12 -16.86 -27.15
CA GLN A 153 -16.75 -17.25 -25.89
C GLN A 153 -15.72 -17.41 -24.77
N ARG A 154 -14.54 -17.97 -25.11
CA ARG A 154 -13.47 -18.17 -24.16
C ARG A 154 -12.83 -16.85 -23.73
N LEU A 155 -12.54 -15.97 -24.69
CA LEU A 155 -12.03 -14.62 -24.39
C LEU A 155 -13.02 -13.85 -23.51
N TRP A 156 -14.33 -13.92 -23.82
CA TRP A 156 -15.37 -13.26 -23.03
C TRP A 156 -15.43 -13.78 -21.59
N ASN A 157 -15.27 -15.08 -21.38
CA ASN A 157 -15.27 -15.70 -20.05
C ASN A 157 -13.99 -15.39 -19.25
N SER A 158 -12.90 -15.04 -19.92
CA SER A 158 -11.67 -14.56 -19.29
C SER A 158 -11.72 -13.07 -18.88
N LEU A 159 -12.73 -12.30 -19.33
CA LEU A 159 -12.90 -10.91 -18.91
C LEU A 159 -13.47 -10.81 -17.48
N ASP A 160 -12.61 -10.92 -16.47
CA ASP A 160 -13.00 -10.82 -15.07
C ASP A 160 -12.43 -9.58 -14.36
N VAL A 161 -12.51 -9.59 -13.02
CA VAL A 161 -12.06 -8.48 -12.18
C VAL A 161 -10.55 -8.23 -12.32
N PHE A 162 -9.76 -9.25 -12.66
CA PHE A 162 -8.31 -9.14 -12.77
C PHE A 162 -7.90 -8.21 -13.91
N ILE A 163 -8.65 -8.21 -15.03
CA ILE A 163 -8.43 -7.26 -16.14
C ILE A 163 -8.59 -5.80 -15.69
N LEU A 164 -9.61 -5.51 -14.88
CA LEU A 164 -9.80 -4.17 -14.34
C LEU A 164 -8.67 -3.81 -13.37
N CYS A 165 -8.26 -4.76 -12.53
CA CYS A 165 -7.13 -4.60 -11.62
C CYS A 165 -5.82 -4.34 -12.37
N HIS A 166 -5.54 -5.07 -13.45
CA HIS A 166 -4.41 -4.84 -14.34
C HIS A 166 -4.48 -3.43 -14.92
N PHE A 167 -5.58 -3.09 -15.62
CA PHE A 167 -5.74 -1.79 -16.25
C PHE A 167 -5.54 -0.62 -15.27
N PHE A 168 -6.30 -0.58 -14.16
CA PHE A 168 -6.22 0.51 -13.18
C PHE A 168 -4.91 0.49 -12.39
N GLY A 169 -4.36 -0.69 -12.13
CA GLY A 169 -3.04 -0.87 -11.53
C GLY A 169 -1.96 -0.22 -12.39
N TRP A 170 -2.00 -0.42 -13.71
CA TRP A 170 -1.06 0.18 -14.65
C TRP A 170 -1.26 1.67 -14.88
N VAL A 171 -2.50 2.17 -14.85
CA VAL A 171 -2.76 3.62 -14.78
C VAL A 171 -2.06 4.22 -13.56
N THR A 172 -2.25 3.61 -12.38
CA THR A 172 -1.67 4.11 -11.13
C THR A 172 -0.15 4.04 -11.14
N LYS A 173 0.44 2.93 -11.58
CA LYS A 173 1.91 2.79 -11.72
C LYS A 173 2.46 3.83 -12.68
N ALA A 174 1.77 4.10 -13.80
CA ALA A 174 2.17 5.12 -14.75
C ALA A 174 2.15 6.53 -14.15
N LEU A 175 1.14 6.87 -13.35
CA LEU A 175 1.08 8.15 -12.62
C LEU A 175 2.23 8.32 -11.60
N LEU A 176 2.78 7.22 -11.08
CA LEU A 176 3.88 7.23 -10.11
C LEU A 176 5.25 7.27 -10.80
N ILE A 177 5.51 6.35 -11.73
CA ILE A 177 6.83 6.16 -12.36
C ILE A 177 7.05 7.15 -13.50
N ARG A 178 6.00 7.45 -14.29
CA ARG A 178 6.02 8.44 -15.38
C ARG A 178 7.10 8.21 -16.45
N HIS A 179 7.45 6.96 -16.71
CA HIS A 179 8.46 6.62 -17.70
C HIS A 179 8.08 5.33 -18.44
N TYR A 180 7.85 5.42 -19.75
CA TYR A 180 7.39 4.30 -20.58
C TYR A 180 8.31 3.08 -20.50
N GLY A 181 9.63 3.25 -20.67
CA GLY A 181 10.58 2.13 -20.66
C GLY A 181 10.50 1.30 -19.37
N ILE A 182 10.67 1.94 -18.21
CA ILE A 182 10.52 1.29 -16.90
C ILE A 182 9.16 0.60 -16.75
N LEU A 183 8.07 1.27 -17.13
CA LEU A 183 6.72 0.70 -17.01
C LEU A 183 6.55 -0.57 -17.86
N TRP A 184 6.95 -0.54 -19.13
CA TRP A 184 6.90 -1.71 -20.00
C TRP A 184 7.81 -2.84 -19.51
N THR A 185 9.00 -2.51 -19.02
CA THR A 185 9.90 -3.52 -18.43
C THR A 185 9.27 -4.18 -17.22
N ILE A 186 8.71 -3.40 -16.28
CA ILE A 186 8.04 -3.96 -15.11
C ILE A 186 6.82 -4.79 -15.53
N SER A 187 6.10 -4.39 -16.59
CA SER A 187 4.94 -5.14 -17.09
C SER A 187 5.33 -6.52 -17.55
N VAL A 188 6.39 -6.64 -18.34
CA VAL A 188 6.87 -7.95 -18.79
C VAL A 188 7.47 -8.75 -17.64
N MET A 189 8.19 -8.11 -16.72
CA MET A 189 8.77 -8.79 -15.55
C MET A 189 7.69 -9.32 -14.59
N TRP A 190 6.53 -8.66 -14.51
CA TRP A 190 5.40 -9.13 -13.71
C TRP A 190 4.87 -10.46 -14.24
N GLU A 191 4.57 -10.57 -15.53
CA GLU A 191 4.13 -11.83 -16.15
C GLU A 191 5.17 -12.96 -16.00
N ILE A 192 6.45 -12.64 -16.14
CA ILE A 192 7.53 -13.62 -15.93
C ILE A 192 7.50 -14.12 -14.49
N THR A 193 7.27 -13.22 -13.52
CA THR A 193 7.18 -13.56 -12.11
C THR A 193 6.00 -14.51 -11.86
N GLU A 194 4.85 -14.26 -12.49
CA GLU A 194 3.68 -15.14 -12.40
C GLU A 194 3.97 -16.54 -12.94
N VAL A 195 4.57 -16.64 -14.14
CA VAL A 195 4.99 -17.93 -14.71
C VAL A 195 5.98 -18.66 -13.79
N VAL A 196 6.96 -17.95 -13.23
CA VAL A 196 7.95 -18.53 -12.30
C VAL A 196 7.28 -19.07 -11.04
N PHE A 197 6.28 -18.36 -10.50
CA PHE A 197 5.61 -18.72 -9.25
C PHE A 197 4.29 -19.48 -9.42
N ALA A 198 3.89 -19.85 -10.65
CA ALA A 198 2.70 -20.65 -10.91
C ALA A 198 2.69 -22.02 -10.21
N HIS A 199 3.87 -22.54 -9.87
CA HIS A 199 4.00 -23.77 -9.08
C HIS A 199 3.60 -23.61 -7.60
N LEU A 200 3.64 -22.37 -7.07
CA LEU A 200 3.19 -22.05 -5.71
C LEU A 200 1.71 -21.66 -5.70
N LEU A 201 1.27 -20.90 -6.70
CA LEU A 201 -0.10 -20.43 -6.82
C LEU A 201 -0.69 -20.82 -8.19
N PRO A 202 -1.50 -21.88 -8.27
CA PRO A 202 -2.06 -22.37 -9.54
C PRO A 202 -2.88 -21.34 -10.32
N ASN A 203 -3.42 -20.32 -9.63
CA ASN A 203 -4.15 -19.22 -10.26
C ASN A 203 -3.27 -18.38 -11.20
N PHE A 204 -1.95 -18.35 -11.00
CA PHE A 204 -1.00 -17.71 -11.93
C PHE A 204 -0.68 -18.56 -13.16
N ALA A 205 -1.17 -19.80 -13.21
CA ALA A 205 -1.06 -20.61 -14.42
C ALA A 205 -2.13 -20.15 -15.41
N GLU A 206 -1.72 -19.27 -16.32
CA GLU A 206 -2.58 -18.69 -17.34
C GLU A 206 -2.14 -19.08 -18.76
N CYS A 207 -2.99 -18.83 -19.74
CA CYS A 207 -2.66 -19.09 -21.13
C CYS A 207 -1.69 -18.05 -21.68
N TRP A 208 -0.84 -18.45 -22.63
CA TRP A 208 0.13 -17.54 -23.25
C TRP A 208 -0.52 -16.30 -23.88
N TRP A 209 -1.75 -16.44 -24.41
CA TRP A 209 -2.48 -15.32 -25.00
C TRP A 209 -3.11 -14.40 -23.96
N ASP A 210 -3.36 -14.90 -22.74
CA ASP A 210 -3.85 -14.09 -21.61
C ASP A 210 -2.73 -13.14 -21.19
N ALA A 211 -1.63 -13.71 -20.72
CA ALA A 211 -0.43 -12.98 -20.29
C ALA A 211 0.12 -12.01 -21.36
N ILE A 212 0.21 -12.45 -22.64
CA ILE A 212 0.80 -11.60 -23.69
C ILE A 212 -0.22 -10.62 -24.26
N LEU A 213 -1.37 -11.09 -24.73
CA LEU A 213 -2.30 -10.24 -25.48
C LEU A 213 -3.21 -9.45 -24.55
N LEU A 214 -3.81 -10.12 -23.56
CA LEU A 214 -4.75 -9.48 -22.65
C LEU A 214 -4.01 -8.67 -21.59
N ASP A 215 -3.04 -9.22 -20.87
CA ASP A 215 -2.38 -8.48 -19.79
C ASP A 215 -1.35 -7.50 -20.34
N ILE A 216 -0.22 -7.97 -20.90
CA ILE A 216 0.86 -7.05 -21.33
C ILE A 216 0.38 -6.02 -22.35
N LEU A 217 -0.20 -6.47 -23.47
CA LEU A 217 -0.48 -5.56 -24.59
C LEU A 217 -1.74 -4.74 -24.39
N LEU A 218 -2.82 -5.34 -23.92
CA LEU A 218 -4.11 -4.67 -23.80
C LEU A 218 -4.27 -3.96 -22.46
N CYS A 219 -4.39 -4.69 -21.35
CA CYS A 219 -4.69 -4.11 -20.04
C CYS A 219 -3.56 -3.20 -19.55
N ASN A 220 -2.34 -3.72 -19.53
CA ASN A 220 -1.17 -3.03 -19.03
C ASN A 220 -0.78 -1.91 -20.01
N GLY A 221 -0.72 -2.23 -21.30
CA GLY A 221 -0.43 -1.25 -22.37
C GLY A 221 -1.41 -0.07 -22.40
N LEU A 222 -2.73 -0.32 -22.34
CA LEU A 222 -3.74 0.74 -22.29
C LEU A 222 -3.69 1.52 -20.98
N GLY A 223 -3.45 0.84 -19.85
CA GLY A 223 -3.29 1.48 -18.55
C GLY A 223 -2.09 2.43 -18.52
N ILE A 224 -0.94 1.98 -19.05
CA ILE A 224 0.26 2.80 -19.22
C ILE A 224 -0.03 4.01 -20.11
N TRP A 225 -0.65 3.79 -21.28
CA TRP A 225 -0.98 4.87 -22.19
C TRP A 225 -1.89 5.92 -21.54
N LEU A 226 -2.96 5.49 -20.86
CA LEU A 226 -3.91 6.38 -20.20
C LEU A 226 -3.24 7.13 -19.05
N GLY A 227 -2.48 6.45 -18.19
CA GLY A 227 -1.78 7.10 -17.08
C GLY A 227 -0.77 8.15 -17.55
N MET A 228 -0.01 7.84 -18.60
CA MET A 228 0.92 8.82 -19.20
C MET A 228 0.19 9.96 -19.91
N TRP A 229 -0.96 9.68 -20.54
CA TRP A 229 -1.82 10.73 -21.10
C TRP A 229 -2.36 11.66 -20.01
N LEU A 230 -2.81 11.11 -18.86
CA LEU A 230 -3.25 11.88 -17.71
C LEU A 230 -2.13 12.75 -17.15
N CYS A 231 -0.91 12.22 -17.02
CA CYS A 231 0.26 13.01 -16.61
C CYS A 231 0.46 14.24 -17.51
N ARG A 232 0.40 14.06 -18.83
CA ARG A 232 0.53 15.18 -19.78
C ARG A 232 -0.64 16.16 -19.71
N LYS A 233 -1.87 15.66 -19.55
CA LYS A 233 -3.07 16.49 -19.49
C LYS A 233 -3.20 17.31 -18.21
N LEU A 234 -2.68 16.79 -17.11
CA LEU A 234 -2.68 17.45 -15.81
C LEU A 234 -1.35 18.17 -15.53
N GLU A 235 -0.47 18.28 -16.52
CA GLU A 235 0.84 18.94 -16.44
C GLU A 235 1.66 18.46 -15.21
N ILE A 236 1.58 17.16 -14.94
CA ILE A 236 2.29 16.53 -13.82
C ILE A 236 3.78 16.53 -14.14
N ARG A 237 4.60 16.87 -13.15
CA ARG A 237 6.06 16.93 -13.27
C ARG A 237 6.65 15.62 -13.78
N ASP A 238 7.49 15.72 -14.81
CA ASP A 238 8.27 14.61 -15.34
C ASP A 238 9.44 14.22 -14.41
N TYR A 239 9.89 12.97 -14.53
CA TYR A 239 11.06 12.44 -13.85
C TYR A 239 12.05 11.92 -14.89
N HIS A 240 13.30 12.39 -14.80
CA HIS A 240 14.41 11.82 -15.56
C HIS A 240 15.07 10.76 -14.71
N TRP A 241 14.83 9.50 -15.05
CA TRP A 241 15.39 8.35 -14.34
C TRP A 241 16.78 7.99 -14.87
N GLU A 242 17.03 8.34 -16.12
CA GLU A 242 18.32 8.32 -16.77
C GLU A 242 19.23 9.44 -16.24
N SER A 243 20.37 9.04 -15.65
CA SER A 243 21.41 9.97 -15.21
C SER A 243 22.49 10.20 -16.28
N ILE A 244 22.30 9.70 -17.50
CA ILE A 244 23.30 9.85 -18.56
C ILE A 244 23.04 11.16 -19.27
N LYS A 245 23.91 12.14 -19.01
CA LYS A 245 24.06 13.37 -19.81
C LYS A 245 24.71 13.07 -21.15
#